data_AF-A0A0K8WCL6-F1
#
_entry.id   AF-A0A0K8WCL6-F1
#
_cell.length_a   1.000
_cell.length_b   1.000
_cell.length_c   1.000
_cell.angle_alpha   90.00
_cell.angle_beta   90.00
_cell.angle_gamma   90.00
#
_symmetry.space_group_name_H-M   'P 1'
#
loop_
_entity.id
_entity.type
_entity.pdbx_description
1 polymer ?
#
loop_
_entity_poly.entity_id
_entity_poly.type
_entity_poly.pdbx_seq_one_letter_code
_entity_poly.pdbx_strand_id
1 'polypeptide(L)'
;MPSTGEPKIDDAADVRNYFLKLLEQDRDLSSGIAAIKTLLMILEKKQFDTIHILHTTMRDAVAAMRNTDLSIAAVVSGGELFCRFITLSLDDKHMEECRQIMLHRGKIFLTKLLNSRNVIAQQAKKFVNDGCRVLTHSRSRVVLKALISAAKK
;
A
#
# COMPACT_ATOMS: atom_id res chain seq x y z
N MET A 1 -27.24 11.09 -24.73
CA MET A 1 -26.84 10.56 -23.40
C MET A 1 -25.33 10.40 -23.43
N PRO A 2 -24.53 11.31 -22.82
CA PRO A 2 -23.10 11.11 -22.75
C PRO A 2 -22.81 10.13 -21.61
N SER A 3 -22.20 8.99 -21.96
CA SER A 3 -21.60 8.07 -21.02
C SER A 3 -20.49 8.79 -20.25
N THR A 4 -20.63 8.85 -18.93
CA THR A 4 -19.62 9.36 -18.01
C THR A 4 -18.36 8.51 -18.15
N GLY A 5 -17.40 8.99 -18.93
CA GLY A 5 -16.11 8.33 -19.12
C GLY A 5 -15.31 8.35 -17.83
N GLU A 6 -15.30 7.24 -17.12
CA GLU A 6 -14.30 7.01 -16.08
C GLU A 6 -12.90 7.14 -16.71
N PRO A 7 -11.95 7.87 -16.08
CA PRO A 7 -10.62 8.04 -16.66
C PRO A 7 -9.94 6.67 -16.79
N LYS A 8 -9.62 6.30 -18.03
CA LYS A 8 -8.72 5.20 -18.36
C LYS A 8 -7.35 5.54 -17.76
N ILE A 9 -6.87 4.71 -16.86
CA ILE A 9 -5.55 4.85 -16.25
C ILE A 9 -4.61 4.07 -17.12
N ASP A 10 -4.14 4.67 -18.21
CA ASP A 10 -3.24 3.97 -19.14
C ASP A 10 -1.78 4.40 -19.01
N ASP A 11 -1.53 5.61 -18.50
CA ASP A 11 -0.20 6.20 -18.53
C ASP A 11 0.49 6.28 -17.16
N ALA A 12 1.82 6.23 -17.15
CA ALA A 12 2.65 6.43 -15.96
C ALA A 12 2.34 7.75 -15.22
N ALA A 13 1.84 8.75 -15.95
CA ALA A 13 1.37 10.01 -15.39
C ALA A 13 0.15 9.83 -14.48
N ASP A 14 -0.82 9.01 -14.88
CA ASP A 14 -2.04 8.77 -14.09
C ASP A 14 -1.72 8.01 -12.78
N VAL A 15 -0.82 7.03 -12.86
CA VAL A 15 -0.33 6.29 -11.70
C VAL A 15 0.32 7.25 -10.71
N ARG A 16 1.20 8.13 -11.20
CA ARG A 16 1.87 9.15 -10.37
C ARG A 16 0.84 10.12 -9.76
N ASN A 17 -0.10 10.63 -10.54
CA ASN A 17 -1.10 11.59 -10.09
C ASN A 17 -2.00 10.99 -9.01
N TYR A 18 -2.45 9.74 -9.19
CA TYR A 18 -3.24 9.04 -8.18
C TYR A 18 -2.44 8.83 -6.89
N PHE A 19 -1.18 8.39 -7.00
CA PHE A 19 -0.30 8.20 -5.86
C PHE A 19 -0.07 9.50 -5.07
N LEU A 20 0.21 10.61 -5.75
CA LEU A 20 0.39 11.93 -5.11
C LEU A 20 -0.90 12.42 -4.46
N LYS A 21 -2.04 12.29 -5.15
CA LYS A 21 -3.35 12.64 -4.60
C LYS A 21 -3.65 11.91 -3.28
N LEU A 22 -3.31 10.63 -3.17
CA LEU A 22 -3.49 9.86 -1.94
C LEU A 22 -2.67 10.43 -0.77
N LEU A 23 -1.47 10.93 -1.03
CA LEU A 23 -0.58 11.49 -0.02
C LEU A 23 -0.96 12.91 0.39
N GLU A 24 -1.54 13.69 -0.54
CA GLU A 24 -2.08 15.01 -0.25
C GLU A 24 -3.35 14.92 0.61
N GLN A 25 -4.22 13.95 0.33
CA GLN A 25 -5.48 13.77 1.05
C GLN A 25 -5.30 13.28 2.49
N ASP A 26 -4.30 12.43 2.74
CA ASP A 26 -4.08 11.83 4.06
C ASP A 26 -2.60 11.91 4.45
N ARG A 27 -2.25 12.91 5.28
CA ARG A 27 -0.89 13.08 5.81
C ARG A 27 -0.47 11.95 6.77
N ASP A 28 -1.40 11.16 7.29
CA ASP A 28 -1.12 9.99 8.12
C ASP A 28 -0.89 8.71 7.30
N LEU A 29 -1.09 8.76 5.98
CA LEU A 29 -0.78 7.68 5.06
C LEU A 29 0.73 7.58 4.79
N SER A 30 1.28 6.37 4.87
CA SER A 30 2.68 6.16 4.46
C SER A 30 2.80 6.03 2.94
N SER A 31 3.96 6.39 2.39
CA SER A 31 4.26 6.19 0.97
C SER A 31 4.10 4.73 0.54
N GLY A 32 4.48 3.76 1.40
CA GLY A 32 4.24 2.34 1.14
C GLY A 32 2.76 1.98 1.03
N ILE A 33 1.91 2.48 1.94
CA ILE A 33 0.46 2.21 1.88
C ILE A 33 -0.17 2.91 0.65
N ALA A 34 0.26 4.13 0.33
CA ALA A 34 -0.19 4.83 -0.87
C ALA A 34 0.19 4.08 -2.15
N ALA A 35 1.40 3.52 -2.22
CA ALA A 35 1.84 2.69 -3.33
C ALA A 35 0.95 1.45 -3.49
N ILE A 36 0.64 0.76 -2.38
CA ILE A 36 -0.23 -0.43 -2.40
C ILE A 36 -1.66 -0.09 -2.84
N LYS A 37 -2.23 1.03 -2.36
CA LYS A 37 -3.53 1.51 -2.83
C LYS A 37 -3.52 1.80 -4.34
N THR A 38 -2.41 2.32 -4.86
CA THR A 38 -2.24 2.60 -6.29
C THR A 38 -2.15 1.31 -7.10
N LEU A 39 -1.35 0.33 -6.67
CA LEU A 39 -1.26 -0.99 -7.33
C LEU A 39 -2.58 -1.76 -7.28
N LEU A 40 -3.31 -1.70 -6.15
CA LEU A 40 -4.63 -2.31 -6.03
C LEU A 40 -5.64 -1.67 -6.99
N MET A 41 -5.61 -0.35 -7.13
CA MET A 41 -6.45 0.36 -8.10
C MET A 41 -6.14 -0.06 -9.55
N ILE A 42 -4.86 -0.26 -9.91
CA ILE A 42 -4.47 -0.77 -11.23
C ILE A 42 -5.04 -2.17 -11.46
N LEU A 43 -4.97 -3.04 -10.45
CA LEU A 43 -5.53 -4.39 -10.50
C LEU A 43 -7.06 -4.40 -10.64
N GLU A 44 -7.74 -3.40 -10.08
CA GLU A 44 -9.20 -3.24 -10.16
C GLU A 44 -9.66 -2.76 -11.55
N LYS A 45 -8.90 -1.85 -12.17
CA LYS A 45 -9.32 -1.15 -13.40
C LYS A 45 -8.79 -1.74 -14.71
N LYS A 46 -7.61 -2.36 -14.70
CA LYS A 46 -7.04 -2.96 -15.90
C LYS A 46 -7.43 -4.43 -16.02
N GLN A 47 -7.83 -4.84 -17.21
CA GLN A 47 -7.85 -6.25 -17.58
C GLN A 47 -6.46 -6.68 -18.03
N PHE A 48 -6.11 -7.92 -17.71
CA PHE A 48 -4.81 -8.50 -18.03
C PHE A 48 -5.04 -9.87 -18.65
N ASP A 49 -4.43 -10.10 -19.81
CA ASP A 49 -4.56 -11.38 -20.51
C ASP A 49 -3.62 -12.44 -19.95
N THR A 50 -2.51 -12.02 -19.33
CA THR A 50 -1.52 -12.92 -18.74
C THR A 50 -0.96 -12.37 -17.43
N ILE A 51 -0.54 -13.28 -16.54
CA ILE A 51 0.17 -12.94 -15.30
C ILE A 51 1.48 -12.19 -15.60
N HIS A 52 2.12 -12.46 -16.73
CA HIS A 52 3.34 -11.76 -17.15
C HIS A 52 3.08 -10.27 -17.44
N ILE A 53 2.01 -9.95 -18.18
CA ILE A 53 1.60 -8.56 -18.45
C ILE A 53 1.24 -7.85 -17.15
N LEU A 54 0.55 -8.53 -16.24
CA LEU A 54 0.26 -7.99 -14.91
C LEU A 54 1.54 -7.64 -14.15
N HIS A 55 2.51 -8.57 -14.10
CA HIS A 55 3.74 -8.38 -13.36
C HIS A 55 4.60 -7.24 -13.92
N THR A 56 4.69 -7.13 -15.24
CA THR A 56 5.39 -6.01 -15.91
C THR A 56 4.67 -4.68 -15.63
N THR A 57 3.34 -4.63 -15.78
CA THR A 57 2.55 -3.43 -15.48
C THR A 57 2.72 -2.96 -14.03
N MET A 58 2.71 -3.88 -13.06
CA MET A 58 2.90 -3.54 -11.65
C MET A 58 4.30 -3.01 -11.37
N ARG A 59 5.33 -3.60 -12.00
CA ARG A 59 6.72 -3.11 -11.89
C ARG A 59 6.86 -1.70 -12.48
N ASP A 60 6.26 -1.46 -13.63
CA ASP A 60 6.31 -0.15 -14.29
C ASP A 60 5.57 0.90 -13.47
N ALA A 61 4.46 0.54 -12.83
CA ALA A 61 3.76 1.39 -11.89
C ALA A 61 4.63 1.73 -10.65
N VAL A 62 5.34 0.75 -10.09
CA VAL A 62 6.30 0.99 -9.00
C VAL A 62 7.43 1.93 -9.45
N ALA A 63 7.93 1.76 -10.68
CA ALA A 63 8.94 2.66 -11.25
C ALA A 63 8.40 4.09 -11.45
N ALA A 64 7.16 4.24 -11.93
CA ALA A 64 6.49 5.53 -12.08
C ALA A 64 6.32 6.26 -10.74
N MET A 65 5.96 5.53 -9.68
CA MET A 65 5.84 6.09 -8.32
C MET A 65 7.21 6.42 -7.72
N ARG A 66 8.26 5.63 -8.03
CA ARG A 66 9.63 5.86 -7.56
C ARG A 66 10.21 7.19 -8.04
N ASN A 67 9.83 7.67 -9.22
CA ASN A 67 10.32 8.93 -9.79
C ASN A 67 9.67 10.18 -9.14
N THR A 68 9.25 10.06 -7.88
CA THR A 68 8.74 11.16 -7.04
C THR A 68 9.72 11.42 -5.89
N ASP A 69 9.73 12.64 -5.33
CA ASP A 69 10.63 13.04 -4.23
C ASP A 69 10.38 12.35 -2.87
N LEU A 70 9.61 11.26 -2.87
CA LEU A 70 9.13 10.55 -1.69
C LEU A 70 10.00 9.32 -1.41
N SER A 71 9.83 8.71 -0.22
CA SER A 71 10.67 7.59 0.22
C SER A 71 10.64 6.39 -0.76
N ILE A 72 11.65 6.37 -1.64
CA ILE A 72 11.84 5.37 -2.71
C ILE A 72 11.86 3.96 -2.12
N ALA A 73 12.55 3.77 -0.99
CA ALA A 73 12.70 2.47 -0.36
C ALA A 73 11.35 1.86 0.07
N ALA A 74 10.44 2.66 0.64
CA ALA A 74 9.14 2.16 1.11
C ALA A 74 8.18 1.83 -0.05
N VAL A 75 8.26 2.59 -1.14
CA VAL A 75 7.46 2.34 -2.36
C VAL A 75 7.91 1.05 -3.03
N VAL A 76 9.22 0.88 -3.24
CA VAL A 76 9.78 -0.31 -3.91
C VAL A 76 9.54 -1.56 -3.07
N SER A 77 9.96 -1.55 -1.80
CA SER A 77 9.80 -2.72 -0.93
C SER A 77 8.34 -3.10 -0.69
N GLY A 78 7.47 -2.11 -0.45
CA GLY A 78 6.03 -2.34 -0.26
C GLY A 78 5.36 -2.89 -1.52
N GLY A 79 5.72 -2.34 -2.68
CA GLY A 79 5.20 -2.79 -3.97
C GLY A 79 5.61 -4.21 -4.33
N GLU A 80 6.88 -4.56 -4.15
CA GLU A 80 7.38 -5.91 -4.42
C GLU A 80 6.76 -6.96 -3.49
N LEU A 81 6.67 -6.67 -2.18
CA LEU A 81 6.01 -7.56 -1.22
C LEU A 81 4.52 -7.75 -1.54
N PHE A 82 3.84 -6.68 -1.95
CA PHE A 82 2.45 -6.75 -2.38
C PHE A 82 2.28 -7.63 -3.61
N CYS A 83 3.08 -7.41 -4.66
CA CYS A 83 3.05 -8.21 -5.89
C CYS A 83 3.26 -9.69 -5.58
N ARG A 84 4.31 -10.00 -4.82
CA ARG A 84 4.62 -11.39 -4.42
C ARG A 84 3.48 -12.03 -3.63
N PHE A 85 2.81 -11.28 -2.77
CA PHE A 85 1.71 -11.79 -1.96
C PHE A 85 0.47 -12.11 -2.80
N ILE A 86 0.08 -11.22 -3.71
CA ILE A 86 -1.13 -11.43 -4.53
C ILE A 86 -0.93 -12.59 -5.51
N THR A 87 0.29 -12.75 -6.06
CA THR A 87 0.61 -13.79 -7.05
C THR A 87 0.98 -15.15 -6.46
N LEU A 88 0.99 -15.30 -5.13
CA LEU A 88 1.45 -16.53 -4.48
C LEU A 88 0.49 -17.71 -4.77
N SER A 89 0.98 -18.82 -5.34
CA SER A 89 0.17 -20.03 -5.56
C SER A 89 -1.12 -19.77 -6.36
N LEU A 90 -0.97 -19.30 -7.60
CA LEU A 90 -2.07 -19.05 -8.56
C LEU A 90 -2.31 -20.24 -9.52
N ASP A 91 -1.88 -21.44 -9.14
CA ASP A 91 -1.78 -22.62 -10.03
C ASP A 91 -3.05 -22.90 -10.87
N ASP A 92 -2.85 -23.17 -12.17
CA ASP A 92 -3.76 -23.70 -13.20
C ASP A 92 -5.22 -23.19 -13.20
N LYS A 93 -5.42 -21.92 -12.83
CA LYS A 93 -6.74 -21.27 -12.87
C LYS A 93 -6.90 -20.38 -14.09
N HIS A 94 -8.16 -20.21 -14.50
CA HIS A 94 -8.52 -19.21 -15.51
C HIS A 94 -8.13 -17.80 -15.05
N MET A 95 -7.73 -16.94 -15.98
CA MET A 95 -7.18 -15.62 -15.67
C MET A 95 -8.15 -14.74 -14.86
N GLU A 96 -9.46 -14.83 -15.11
CA GLU A 96 -10.45 -14.08 -14.34
C GLU A 96 -10.52 -14.56 -12.89
N GLU A 97 -10.42 -15.87 -12.63
CA GLU A 97 -10.36 -16.40 -11.26
C GLU A 97 -9.09 -15.96 -10.55
N CYS A 98 -7.94 -16.00 -11.24
CA CYS A 98 -6.69 -15.46 -10.74
C CYS A 98 -6.84 -14.00 -10.33
N ARG A 99 -7.50 -13.18 -11.17
CA ARG A 99 -7.75 -11.77 -10.89
C ARG A 99 -8.61 -11.57 -9.63
N GLN A 100 -9.69 -12.33 -9.48
CA GLN A 100 -10.52 -12.26 -8.29
C GLN A 100 -9.74 -12.64 -7.02
N ILE A 101 -8.91 -13.68 -7.09
CA ILE A 101 -8.04 -14.09 -5.97
C ILE A 101 -7.04 -12.98 -5.63
N MET A 102 -6.39 -12.40 -6.64
CA MET A 102 -5.42 -11.32 -6.45
C MET A 102 -6.08 -10.08 -5.83
N LEU A 103 -7.28 -9.69 -6.28
CA LEU A 103 -8.04 -8.58 -5.72
C LEU A 103 -8.44 -8.83 -4.26
N HIS A 104 -8.96 -10.01 -3.98
CA HIS A 104 -9.34 -10.41 -2.62
C HIS A 104 -8.13 -10.36 -1.68
N ARG A 105 -7.02 -10.96 -2.09
CA ARG A 105 -5.75 -10.92 -1.35
C ARG A 105 -5.23 -9.50 -1.18
N GLY A 106 -5.30 -8.68 -2.22
CA GLY A 106 -4.87 -7.29 -2.17
C GLY A 106 -5.65 -6.46 -1.15
N LYS A 107 -6.98 -6.66 -1.06
CA LYS A 107 -7.83 -6.03 -0.05
C LYS A 107 -7.51 -6.49 1.38
N ILE A 108 -7.22 -7.78 1.57
CA ILE A 108 -6.77 -8.32 2.87
C ILE A 108 -5.43 -7.70 3.27
N PHE A 109 -4.48 -7.65 2.34
CA PHE A 109 -3.14 -7.10 2.57
C PHE A 109 -3.23 -5.63 2.99
N LEU A 110 -4.02 -4.83 2.26
CA LEU A 110 -4.24 -3.41 2.59
C LEU A 110 -4.90 -3.23 3.96
N THR A 111 -5.94 -4.00 4.26
CA THR A 111 -6.63 -3.95 5.57
C THR A 111 -5.66 -4.26 6.72
N LYS A 112 -4.83 -5.31 6.58
CA LYS A 112 -3.81 -5.64 7.58
C LYS A 112 -2.79 -4.53 7.76
N LEU A 113 -2.32 -3.90 6.67
CA LEU A 113 -1.37 -2.80 6.75
C LEU A 113 -1.96 -1.55 7.39
N LEU A 114 -3.20 -1.18 7.08
CA LEU A 114 -3.87 -0.05 7.73
C LEU A 114 -4.01 -0.28 9.24
N ASN A 115 -4.28 -1.52 9.66
CA ASN A 115 -4.37 -1.85 11.08
C ASN A 115 -3.01 -2.05 11.77
N SER A 116 -1.92 -2.26 11.02
CA SER A 116 -0.60 -2.61 11.57
C SER A 116 -0.11 -1.63 12.63
N ARG A 117 -0.35 -0.32 12.45
CA ARG A 117 0.04 0.72 13.41
C ARG A 117 -0.67 0.56 14.75
N ASN A 118 -1.94 0.15 14.74
CA ASN A 118 -2.68 -0.12 15.97
C ASN A 118 -2.15 -1.37 16.67
N VAL A 119 -1.86 -2.43 15.90
CA VAL A 119 -1.27 -3.67 16.44
C VAL A 119 0.08 -3.37 17.11
N ILE A 120 0.97 -2.63 16.42
CA ILE A 120 2.26 -2.20 16.99
C ILE A 120 2.03 -1.38 18.27
N ALA A 121 1.10 -0.43 18.25
CA ALA A 121 0.84 0.42 19.40
C ALA A 121 0.27 -0.34 20.61
N GLN A 122 -0.55 -1.39 20.42
CA GLN A 122 -1.02 -2.24 21.52
C GLN A 122 0.09 -3.11 22.07
N GLN A 123 0.92 -3.69 21.20
CA GLN A 123 2.06 -4.50 21.63
C GLN A 123 3.15 -3.66 22.31
N ALA A 124 3.32 -2.41 21.91
CA ALA A 124 4.31 -1.51 22.48
C ALA A 124 3.97 -1.04 23.91
N LYS A 125 2.68 -1.00 24.28
CA LYS A 125 2.24 -0.51 25.61
C LYS A 125 2.93 -1.21 26.78
N LYS A 126 3.27 -2.49 26.63
CA LYS A 126 3.89 -3.30 27.71
C LYS A 126 5.34 -2.93 28.00
N PHE A 127 5.99 -2.16 27.12
CA PHE A 127 7.39 -1.76 27.29
C PHE A 127 7.56 -0.36 27.90
N VAL A 128 6.49 0.43 27.98
CA VAL A 128 6.52 1.77 28.60
C VAL A 128 5.85 1.67 29.97
N ASN A 129 6.68 1.72 31.01
CA ASN A 129 6.24 1.60 32.41
C ASN A 129 6.33 2.95 33.11
N ASP A 130 5.73 3.02 34.30
CA ASP A 130 5.82 4.21 35.13
C ASP A 130 7.28 4.52 35.49
N GLY A 131 7.62 5.81 35.53
CA GLY A 131 9.00 6.29 35.73
C GLY A 131 9.95 6.10 34.54
N CYS A 132 9.54 5.50 33.42
CA CYS A 132 10.39 5.37 32.24
C CYS A 132 10.67 6.72 31.55
N ARG A 133 11.91 6.93 31.11
CA ARG A 133 12.31 8.03 30.22
C ARG A 133 12.57 7.48 28.82
N VAL A 134 11.80 7.92 27.84
CA VAL A 134 11.90 7.44 26.45
C VAL A 134 12.61 8.47 25.60
N LEU A 135 13.71 8.07 24.97
CA LEU A 135 14.38 8.85 23.93
C LEU A 135 13.80 8.48 22.56
N THR A 136 13.47 9.48 21.74
CA THR A 136 13.04 9.28 20.35
C THR A 136 13.89 10.13 19.42
N HIS A 137 14.07 9.68 18.18
CA HIS A 137 14.77 10.43 17.14
C HIS A 137 13.81 10.75 15.99
N SER A 138 13.76 12.02 15.59
CA SER A 138 12.88 12.53 14.53
C SER A 138 11.39 12.22 14.76
N ARG A 139 10.56 12.51 13.75
CA ARG A 139 9.12 12.24 13.78
C ARG A 139 8.81 10.87 13.18
N SER A 140 8.30 9.96 14.01
CA SER A 140 7.71 8.69 13.55
C SER A 140 6.25 8.57 14.00
N ARG A 141 5.33 8.43 13.02
CA ARG A 141 3.89 8.23 13.28
C ARG A 141 3.62 6.95 14.08
N VAL A 142 4.45 5.93 13.89
CA VAL A 142 4.33 4.64 14.61
C VAL A 142 4.73 4.84 16.08
N VAL A 143 5.86 5.50 16.33
CA VAL A 143 6.32 5.81 17.70
C VAL A 143 5.31 6.72 18.42
N LEU A 144 4.83 7.77 17.74
CA LEU A 144 3.81 8.66 18.30
C LEU A 144 2.54 7.90 18.72
N LYS A 145 2.01 7.03 17.84
CA LYS A 145 0.82 6.22 18.16
C LYS A 145 1.10 5.27 19.33
N ALA A 146 2.28 4.66 19.40
CA ALA A 146 2.68 3.78 20.51
C ALA A 146 2.75 4.53 21.85
N LEU A 147 3.34 5.73 21.87
CA LEU A 147 3.44 6.54 23.09
C LEU A 147 2.08 7.07 23.56
N ILE A 148 1.23 7.55 22.64
CA ILE A 148 -0.16 7.93 22.96
C ILE A 148 -0.94 6.74 23.52
N SER A 149 -0.72 5.56 22.94
CA SER A 149 -1.36 4.32 23.37
C SER A 149 -0.92 3.92 24.79
N ALA A 150 0.37 4.08 25.11
CA ALA A 150 0.93 3.83 26.44
C ALA A 150 0.47 4.84 27.49
N ALA A 151 0.34 6.13 27.13
CA ALA A 151 -0.12 7.18 28.04
C ALA A 151 -1.60 7.07 28.44
N LYS A 152 -2.38 6.23 27.74
CA LYS A 152 -3.79 5.93 28.06
C LYS A 152 -3.96 4.65 28.90
N LYS A 153 -2.85 4.04 29.31
CA LYS A 153 -2.84 2.90 30.24
C LYS A 153 -3.15 3.42 31.65
#